data_AF-A0A1T1APD4-F1
#
_entry.id   AF-A0A1T1APD4-F1
#
_cell.length_a   1.000
_cell.length_b   1.000
_cell.length_c   1.000
_cell.angle_alpha   90.00
_cell.angle_beta   90.00
_cell.angle_gamma   90.00
#
_symmetry.space_group_name_H-M   'P 1'
#
loop_
_entity.id
_entity.type
_entity.pdbx_description
1 polymer ?
#
loop_
_entity_poly.entity_id
_entity_poly.type
_entity_poly.pdbx_seq_one_letter_code
_entity_poly.pdbx_strand_id
1 'polypeptide(L)'
;MNIFEQASINKLRFSTNKGDLTTEQLWDLPLTSKTSFDLDTIAKSVNDELRGATEESFVATSTNPAKPSLELKLEILKHIIAIKLAQNDARRLAAQRAEERRKLLDILSKKEDAALESLKPEELRARLAALDS
;
A
#
# COMPACT_ATOMS: atom_id res chain seq x y z
N MET A 1 5.85 12.89 -20.76
CA MET A 1 4.71 13.43 -20.00
C MET A 1 4.20 12.34 -19.07
N ASN A 2 4.09 12.63 -17.77
CA ASN A 2 3.68 11.63 -16.78
C ASN A 2 2.21 11.21 -16.99
N ILE A 3 1.85 9.97 -16.61
CA ILE A 3 0.46 9.47 -16.69
C ILE A 3 -0.54 10.37 -15.96
N PHE A 4 -0.16 10.96 -14.83
CA PHE A 4 -1.01 11.87 -14.04
C PHE A 4 -1.17 13.24 -14.70
N GLU A 5 -0.12 13.76 -15.34
CA GLU A 5 -0.20 15.00 -16.12
C GLU A 5 -1.19 14.79 -17.28
N GLN A 6 -1.07 13.67 -17.99
CA GLN A 6 -1.98 13.33 -19.09
C GLN A 6 -3.41 13.17 -18.58
N ALA A 7 -3.61 12.56 -17.41
CA ALA A 7 -4.92 12.43 -16.79
C ALA A 7 -5.57 13.79 -16.50
N SER A 8 -4.77 14.73 -15.98
CA SER A 8 -5.21 16.08 -15.65
C SER A 8 -5.56 16.90 -16.89
N ILE A 9 -4.70 16.88 -17.92
CA ILE A 9 -4.98 17.59 -19.18
C ILE A 9 -6.24 17.04 -19.85
N ASN A 10 -6.41 15.72 -19.90
CA ASN A 10 -7.56 15.07 -20.52
C ASN A 10 -8.81 15.04 -19.62
N LYS A 11 -8.72 15.56 -18.38
CA LYS A 11 -9.80 15.54 -17.39
C LYS A 11 -10.41 14.15 -17.23
N LEU A 12 -9.57 13.12 -17.11
CA LEU A 12 -10.05 11.75 -17.02
C LEU A 12 -11.04 11.57 -15.86
N ARG A 13 -12.05 10.73 -16.12
CA ARG A 13 -13.10 10.35 -15.18
C ARG A 13 -13.23 8.83 -15.14
N PHE A 14 -13.44 8.30 -13.94
CA PHE A 14 -13.55 6.87 -13.68
C PHE A 14 -14.96 6.59 -13.19
N SER A 15 -15.74 5.88 -14.00
CA SER A 15 -17.12 5.58 -13.66
C SER A 15 -17.19 4.51 -12.57
N THR A 16 -18.02 4.78 -11.56
CA THR A 16 -18.25 3.87 -10.43
C THR A 16 -19.75 3.76 -10.14
N ASN A 17 -20.12 2.81 -9.27
CA ASN A 17 -21.48 2.68 -8.78
C ASN A 17 -22.02 3.89 -7.99
N LYS A 18 -21.15 4.85 -7.63
CA LYS A 18 -21.50 6.09 -6.92
C LYS A 18 -21.29 7.35 -7.77
N GLY A 19 -21.09 7.20 -9.07
CA GLY A 19 -20.80 8.28 -10.00
C GLY A 19 -19.33 8.32 -10.44
N ASP A 20 -18.99 9.36 -11.18
CA ASP A 20 -17.66 9.51 -11.75
C ASP A 20 -16.67 10.07 -10.72
N LEU A 21 -15.50 9.44 -10.64
CA LEU A 21 -14.40 9.88 -9.80
C LEU A 21 -13.28 10.51 -10.64
N THR A 22 -12.57 11.46 -10.03
CA THR A 22 -11.32 12.00 -10.59
C THR A 22 -10.13 11.14 -10.19
N THR A 23 -8.98 11.38 -10.84
CA THR A 23 -7.72 10.69 -10.53
C THR A 23 -7.29 10.84 -9.07
N GLU A 24 -7.54 12.01 -8.49
CA GLU A 24 -7.20 12.32 -7.10
C GLU A 24 -8.05 11.49 -6.13
N GLN A 25 -9.36 11.39 -6.41
CA GLN A 25 -10.29 10.63 -5.57
C GLN A 25 -10.01 9.13 -5.54
N LEU A 26 -9.30 8.59 -6.54
CA LEU A 26 -8.86 7.19 -6.53
C LEU A 26 -7.90 6.89 -5.36
N TRP A 27 -7.15 7.89 -4.87
CA TRP A 27 -6.25 7.71 -3.73
C TRP A 27 -6.99 7.45 -2.42
N ASP A 28 -8.25 7.87 -2.31
CA ASP A 28 -9.06 7.67 -1.11
C ASP A 28 -9.77 6.31 -1.10
N LEU A 29 -9.76 5.60 -2.23
CA LEU A 29 -10.44 4.31 -2.34
C LEU A 29 -9.64 3.16 -1.70
N PRO A 30 -10.33 2.17 -1.11
CA PRO A 30 -9.68 0.93 -0.69
C PRO A 30 -9.24 0.10 -1.90
N LEU A 31 -8.26 -0.79 -1.69
CA LEU A 31 -7.83 -1.75 -2.71
C LEU A 31 -8.97 -2.71 -3.10
N THR A 32 -9.71 -3.18 -2.10
CA THR A 32 -10.90 -4.05 -2.26
C THR A 32 -11.96 -3.64 -1.24
N SER A 33 -13.23 -3.78 -1.59
CA SER A 33 -14.37 -3.48 -0.71
C SER A 33 -15.50 -4.49 -0.90
N LYS A 34 -16.36 -4.62 0.11
CA LYS A 34 -17.60 -5.42 0.01
C LYS A 34 -18.70 -4.70 -0.77
N THR A 35 -18.56 -3.38 -0.95
CA THR A 35 -19.55 -2.52 -1.62
C THR A 35 -19.24 -2.28 -3.10
N SER A 36 -18.25 -2.98 -3.65
CA SER A 36 -17.76 -2.81 -5.04
C SER A 36 -17.33 -1.38 -5.36
N PHE A 37 -16.99 -0.60 -4.32
CA PHE A 37 -16.49 0.77 -4.41
C PHE A 37 -15.02 0.75 -3.98
N ASP A 38 -14.19 0.25 -4.88
CA ASP A 38 -12.79 -0.06 -4.66
C ASP A 38 -12.00 -0.02 -5.98
N LEU A 39 -10.68 0.09 -5.86
CA LEU A 39 -9.77 0.19 -6.99
C LEU A 39 -9.81 -1.03 -7.90
N ASP A 40 -9.97 -2.23 -7.34
CA ASP A 40 -10.02 -3.49 -8.11
C ASP A 40 -11.27 -3.56 -9.00
N THR A 41 -12.44 -3.21 -8.48
CA THR A 41 -13.68 -3.16 -9.25
C THR A 41 -13.60 -2.17 -10.41
N ILE A 42 -13.05 -0.97 -10.16
CA ILE A 42 -12.88 0.06 -11.21
C ILE A 42 -11.88 -0.41 -12.27
N ALA A 43 -10.76 -1.01 -11.85
CA ALA A 43 -9.77 -1.54 -12.77
C ALA A 43 -10.32 -2.65 -13.67
N LYS A 44 -11.17 -3.53 -13.13
CA LYS A 44 -11.85 -4.56 -13.92
C LYS A 44 -12.79 -3.97 -14.96
N SER A 45 -13.63 -2.99 -14.57
CA SER A 45 -14.52 -2.30 -15.51
C SER A 45 -13.75 -1.66 -16.67
N VAL A 46 -12.69 -0.90 -16.38
CA VAL A 46 -11.86 -0.25 -17.40
C VAL A 46 -11.16 -1.27 -18.30
N ASN A 47 -10.72 -2.40 -17.73
CA ASN A 47 -10.09 -3.47 -18.49
C ASN A 47 -11.09 -4.17 -19.44
N ASP A 48 -12.32 -4.37 -19.00
CA ASP A 48 -13.38 -4.97 -19.83
C ASP A 48 -13.81 -4.02 -20.95
N GLU A 49 -13.91 -2.71 -20.68
CA GLU A 49 -14.12 -1.68 -21.71
C GLU A 49 -12.98 -1.68 -22.74
N LEU A 50 -11.73 -1.77 -22.28
CA LEU A 50 -10.55 -1.82 -23.15
C LEU A 50 -10.52 -3.06 -24.05
N ARG A 51 -10.92 -4.21 -23.50
CA ARG A 51 -11.05 -5.46 -24.26
C ARG A 51 -12.15 -5.36 -25.32
N GLY A 52 -13.34 -4.87 -24.95
CA GLY A 52 -14.43 -4.65 -25.91
C GLY A 52 -14.03 -3.71 -27.04
N ALA A 53 -13.35 -2.61 -26.71
CA ALA A 53 -12.83 -1.66 -27.70
C ALA A 53 -11.75 -2.24 -28.64
N THR A 54 -11.12 -3.35 -28.26
CA THR A 54 -10.11 -4.05 -29.07
C THR A 54 -10.74 -5.15 -29.96
N GLU A 55 -11.84 -5.77 -29.50
CA GLU A 55 -12.48 -6.90 -30.19
C GLU A 55 -13.44 -6.48 -31.33
N GLU A 56 -13.99 -5.25 -31.31
CA GLU A 56 -15.08 -4.84 -32.22
C GLU A 56 -14.70 -4.55 -33.69
N SER A 57 -13.42 -4.55 -34.08
CA SER A 57 -13.05 -4.20 -35.47
C SER A 57 -12.19 -5.25 -36.18
N PHE A 58 -12.84 -6.07 -37.00
CA PHE A 58 -12.19 -6.91 -38.03
C PHE A 58 -12.22 -6.28 -39.43
N VAL A 59 -12.96 -5.17 -39.61
CA VAL A 59 -13.22 -4.55 -40.91
C VAL A 59 -12.75 -3.09 -40.98
N ALA A 60 -12.73 -2.36 -39.86
CA ALA A 60 -12.25 -0.98 -39.84
C ALA A 60 -10.76 -0.92 -39.45
N THR A 61 -9.94 -0.40 -40.35
CA THR A 61 -8.50 -0.16 -40.15
C THR A 61 -8.21 0.98 -39.16
N SER A 62 -9.24 1.65 -38.62
CA SER A 62 -9.09 2.72 -37.64
C SER A 62 -9.18 2.18 -36.22
N THR A 63 -8.14 2.40 -35.43
CA THR A 63 -8.10 2.13 -33.99
C THR A 63 -9.24 2.88 -33.29
N ASN A 64 -9.93 2.22 -32.35
CA ASN A 64 -10.96 2.86 -31.54
C ASN A 64 -10.36 4.08 -30.80
N PRO A 65 -10.88 5.30 -30.99
CA PRO A 65 -10.32 6.52 -30.38
C PRO A 65 -10.40 6.52 -28.85
N ALA A 66 -11.23 5.66 -28.24
CA ALA A 66 -11.30 5.50 -26.79
C ALA A 66 -10.16 4.63 -26.24
N LYS A 67 -9.46 3.85 -27.07
CA LYS A 67 -8.41 2.92 -26.62
C LYS A 67 -7.28 3.61 -25.84
N PRO A 68 -6.67 4.72 -26.33
CA PRO A 68 -5.58 5.38 -25.61
C PRO A 68 -6.01 5.93 -24.25
N SER A 69 -7.25 6.42 -24.13
CA SER A 69 -7.75 6.94 -22.85
C SER A 69 -8.05 5.82 -21.85
N LEU A 70 -8.54 4.67 -22.32
CA LEU A 70 -8.74 3.47 -21.51
C LEU A 70 -7.41 2.86 -21.05
N GLU A 71 -6.40 2.80 -21.92
CA GLU A 71 -5.03 2.37 -21.57
C GLU A 71 -4.44 3.29 -20.48
N LEU A 72 -4.54 4.60 -20.66
CA LEU A 72 -4.07 5.58 -19.67
C LEU A 72 -4.78 5.44 -18.32
N LYS A 73 -6.11 5.28 -18.31
CA LYS A 73 -6.89 5.01 -17.09
C LYS A 73 -6.38 3.77 -16.36
N LEU A 74 -6.10 2.71 -17.10
CA LEU A 74 -5.63 1.44 -16.56
C LEU A 74 -4.21 1.52 -16.00
N GLU A 75 -3.31 2.27 -16.64
CA GLU A 75 -1.97 2.55 -16.10
C GLU A 75 -2.01 3.34 -14.79
N ILE A 76 -2.86 4.37 -14.71
CA ILE A 76 -3.07 5.15 -13.48
C ILE A 76 -3.54 4.26 -12.33
N LEU A 77 -4.55 3.42 -12.58
CA LEU A 77 -5.08 2.51 -11.57
C LEU A 77 -4.00 1.52 -11.10
N LYS A 78 -3.25 0.91 -12.03
CA LYS A 78 -2.12 0.03 -11.68
C LYS A 78 -1.09 0.72 -10.81
N HIS A 79 -0.74 1.96 -11.13
CA HIS A 79 0.24 2.73 -10.37
C HIS A 79 -0.24 3.01 -8.93
N ILE A 80 -1.49 3.47 -8.77
CA ILE A 80 -2.09 3.73 -7.45
C ILE A 80 -2.19 2.46 -6.62
N ILE A 81 -2.64 1.36 -7.24
CA ILE A 81 -2.75 0.04 -6.60
C ILE A 81 -1.37 -0.43 -6.11
N ALA A 82 -0.34 -0.34 -6.96
CA ALA A 82 1.01 -0.75 -6.60
C ALA A 82 1.55 0.04 -5.40
N ILE A 83 1.34 1.36 -5.36
CA ILE A 83 1.76 2.19 -4.25
C ILE A 83 1.01 1.82 -2.97
N LYS A 84 -0.31 1.64 -3.02
CA LYS A 84 -1.11 1.25 -1.86
C LYS A 84 -0.71 -0.12 -1.32
N LEU A 85 -0.42 -1.09 -2.19
CA LEU A 85 0.10 -2.39 -1.79
C LEU A 85 1.44 -2.26 -1.06
N ALA A 86 2.38 -1.52 -1.64
CA ALA A 86 3.69 -1.27 -1.02
C ALA A 86 3.56 -0.57 0.35
N GLN A 87 2.66 0.41 0.48
CA GLN A 87 2.39 1.08 1.75
C GLN A 87 1.80 0.14 2.81
N ASN A 88 0.85 -0.73 2.42
CA ASN A 88 0.27 -1.73 3.32
C ASN A 88 1.32 -2.76 3.77
N ASP A 89 2.17 -3.23 2.86
CA ASP A 89 3.25 -4.15 3.18
C ASP A 89 4.28 -3.52 4.11
N ALA A 90 4.67 -2.27 3.86
CA ALA A 90 5.58 -1.52 4.73
C ALA A 90 4.99 -1.35 6.13
N ARG A 91 3.69 -1.02 6.24
CA ARG A 91 3.00 -0.89 7.52
C ARG A 91 2.94 -2.22 8.27
N ARG A 92 2.64 -3.32 7.58
CA ARG A 92 2.62 -4.67 8.16
C ARG A 92 3.99 -5.07 8.67
N LEU A 93 5.04 -4.85 7.88
CA LEU A 93 6.41 -5.17 8.25
C LEU A 93 6.89 -4.33 9.44
N ALA A 94 6.54 -3.05 9.48
CA ALA A 94 6.84 -2.18 10.62
C ALA A 94 6.16 -2.67 11.90
N ALA A 95 4.89 -3.10 11.82
CA ALA A 95 4.16 -3.66 12.96
C ALA A 95 4.78 -4.97 13.45
N GLN A 96 5.15 -5.88 12.55
CA GLN A 96 5.83 -7.14 12.89
C GLN A 96 7.16 -6.88 13.59
N ARG A 97 7.99 -5.98 13.04
CA ARG A 97 9.28 -5.60 13.64
C ARG A 97 9.10 -4.95 15.02
N ALA A 98 8.08 -4.11 15.18
CA ALA A 98 7.77 -3.49 16.47
C ALA A 98 7.35 -4.54 17.52
N GLU A 99 6.54 -5.52 17.13
CA GLU A 99 6.15 -6.61 18.02
C GLU A 99 7.34 -7.50 18.40
N GLU A 100 8.17 -7.88 17.42
CA GLU A 100 9.37 -8.69 17.64
C GLU A 100 10.37 -7.95 18.54
N ARG A 101 10.63 -6.66 18.28
CA ARG A 101 11.47 -5.82 19.13
C ARG A 101 10.95 -5.77 20.57
N ARG A 102 9.63 -5.65 20.76
CA ARG A 102 9.03 -5.66 22.10
C ARG A 102 9.28 -6.98 22.83
N LYS A 103 9.12 -8.12 22.15
CA LYS A 103 9.39 -9.45 22.72
C LYS A 103 10.87 -9.61 23.08
N LEU A 104 11.77 -9.18 22.20
CA LEU A 104 13.22 -9.25 22.43
C LEU A 104 13.64 -8.39 23.63
N LEU A 105 13.11 -7.18 23.76
CA LEU A 105 13.39 -6.30 24.90
C LEU A 105 12.88 -6.90 26.22
N ASP A 106 11.68 -7.49 26.24
CA ASP A 106 11.14 -8.15 27.44
C ASP A 106 12.01 -9.36 27.86
N ILE A 107 12.44 -10.18 26.90
CA ILE A 107 13.33 -11.30 27.17
C ILE A 107 14.71 -10.82 27.64
N LEU A 108 15.24 -9.75 27.04
CA LEU A 108 16.52 -9.18 27.43
C LEU A 108 16.48 -8.68 28.87
N SER A 109 15.46 -7.89 29.23
CA SER A 109 15.27 -7.40 30.60
C SER A 109 15.23 -8.57 31.59
N LYS A 110 14.43 -9.60 31.32
CA LYS A 110 14.34 -10.79 32.19
C LYS A 110 15.66 -11.52 32.35
N LYS A 111 16.48 -11.58 31.30
CA LYS A 111 17.82 -12.19 31.37
C LYS A 111 18.79 -11.34 32.15
N GLU A 112 18.73 -10.02 32.00
CA GLU A 112 19.55 -9.08 32.78
C GLU A 112 19.17 -9.16 34.26
N ASP A 113 17.88 -9.19 34.59
CA ASP A 113 17.38 -9.36 35.95
C ASP A 113 17.84 -10.70 36.55
N ALA A 114 17.67 -11.81 35.84
CA ALA A 114 18.13 -13.13 36.30
C ALA A 114 19.66 -13.19 36.48
N ALA A 115 20.42 -12.51 35.60
CA ALA A 115 21.87 -12.41 35.75
C ALA A 115 22.24 -11.61 37.00
N LEU A 116 21.54 -10.50 37.28
CA LEU A 116 21.73 -9.73 38.51
C LEU A 116 21.37 -10.54 39.77
N GLU A 117 20.28 -11.31 39.73
CA GLU A 117 19.87 -12.20 40.82
C GLU A 117 20.90 -13.32 41.09
N SER A 118 21.65 -13.73 40.08
CA SER A 118 22.67 -14.78 40.19
C SER A 118 24.03 -14.30 40.72
N LEU A 119 24.27 -12.99 40.80
CA LEU A 119 25.52 -12.42 41.29
C LEU A 119 25.67 -12.60 42.81
N LYS A 120 26.91 -12.67 43.29
CA LYS A 120 27.17 -12.75 44.73
C LYS A 120 26.91 -11.41 45.43
N PRO A 121 26.58 -11.41 46.73
CA PRO A 121 26.35 -10.17 47.50
C PRO A 121 27.53 -9.19 47.46
N GLU A 122 28.77 -9.68 47.40
CA GLU A 122 29.96 -8.82 47.32
C GLU A 122 30.06 -8.09 45.96
N GLU A 123 29.71 -8.78 44.87
CA GLU A 123 29.74 -8.23 43.51
C GLU A 123 28.63 -7.19 43.30
N LEU A 124 27.46 -7.43 43.89
CA LEU A 124 26.35 -6.46 43.90
C LEU A 124 26.73 -5.18 44.66
N ARG A 125 27.37 -5.30 45.83
CA ARG A 125 27.87 -4.15 46.59
C ARG A 125 28.94 -3.36 45.85
N ALA A 126 29.85 -4.02 45.15
CA ALA A 126 30.88 -3.35 44.34
C ALA A 126 30.27 -2.56 43.18
N ARG A 127 29.25 -3.10 42.49
CA ARG A 127 28.52 -2.39 41.43
C ARG A 127 27.72 -1.19 41.94
N LEU A 128 27.11 -1.30 43.12
CA LEU A 128 26.42 -0.16 43.76
C LEU A 128 27.40 0.96 44.11
N ALA A 129 28.53 0.65 44.75
CA ALA A 129 29.53 1.65 45.09
C ALA A 129 30.10 2.40 43.88
N ALA A 130 30.21 1.74 42.72
CA ALA A 130 30.65 2.35 41.46
C ALA A 130 29.60 3.28 40.80
N LEU A 131 28.33 3.20 41.20
CA LEU A 131 27.26 4.10 40.74
C LEU A 131 27.12 5.32 41.67
N ASP A 132 27.51 5.19 42.94
CA ASP A 132 27.45 6.23 43.97
C ASP A 132 28.77 7.02 44.10
N SER A 133 29.76 6.80 43.21
CA SER A 133 31.06 7.52 43.16
C SER A 133 31.14 8.52 42.01
#